data_AF-A0A316TWS3-F1
#
_entry.id   AF-A0A316TWS3-F1
#
_cell.length_a   1.000
_cell.length_b   1.000
_cell.length_c   1.000
_cell.angle_alpha   90.00
_cell.angle_beta   90.00
_cell.angle_gamma   90.00
#
_symmetry.space_group_name_H-M   'P 1'
#
loop_
_entity.id
_entity.type
_entity.pdbx_description
1 polymer ?
#
loop_
_entity_poly.entity_id
_entity_poly.type
_entity_poly.pdbx_seq_one_letter_code
_entity_poly.pdbx_strand_id
1 'polypeptide(L)'
;MRDFRAIDLSPLERLSRNITIRLLYTNPVDGRSWQTEVPRRRIKIWTQDSDVMETWNDPDIYLEDRSLQQQERWIEWTAENVNYNVRARRVD
;
A
#
# COMPACT_ATOMS: atom_id res chain seq x y z
N MET A 1 -6.46 -16.34 -16.42
CA MET A 1 -6.65 -14.89 -16.23
C MET A 1 -7.44 -14.70 -14.94
N ARG A 2 -7.03 -13.77 -14.07
CA ARG A 2 -7.77 -13.51 -12.82
C ARG A 2 -9.03 -12.72 -13.14
N ASP A 3 -10.16 -13.06 -12.52
CA ASP A 3 -11.43 -12.35 -12.71
C ASP A 3 -11.60 -11.27 -11.64
N PHE A 4 -11.09 -10.07 -11.93
CA PHE A 4 -11.23 -8.92 -11.04
C PHE A 4 -12.64 -8.36 -10.97
N ARG A 5 -13.50 -8.65 -11.97
CA ARG A 5 -14.88 -8.18 -12.02
C ARG A 5 -15.78 -8.95 -11.06
N ALA A 6 -15.40 -10.17 -10.70
CA ALA A 6 -16.10 -10.98 -9.70
C ALA A 6 -15.88 -10.50 -8.25
N ILE A 7 -14.95 -9.57 -8.00
CA ILE A 7 -14.69 -9.03 -6.66
C ILE A 7 -15.83 -8.08 -6.26
N ASP A 8 -16.65 -8.50 -5.29
CA ASP A 8 -17.72 -7.67 -4.72
C ASP A 8 -17.25 -6.88 -3.49
N LEU A 9 -17.10 -5.57 -3.65
CA LEU A 9 -16.78 -4.65 -2.56
C LEU A 9 -18.04 -4.01 -1.93
N SER A 10 -19.24 -4.36 -2.38
CA SER A 10 -20.50 -3.79 -1.88
C SER A 10 -20.68 -3.90 -0.35
N PRO A 11 -20.22 -4.97 0.34
CA PRO A 11 -20.34 -5.03 1.80
C PRO A 11 -19.55 -3.93 2.49
N LEU A 12 -18.35 -3.60 1.99
CA LEU A 12 -17.53 -2.53 2.54
C LEU A 12 -18.19 -1.17 2.33
N GLU A 13 -18.75 -0.91 1.14
CA GLU A 13 -19.45 0.34 0.84
C GLU A 13 -20.66 0.61 1.73
N ARG A 14 -21.25 -0.42 2.34
CA ARG A 14 -22.34 -0.28 3.32
C ARG A 14 -21.83 0.15 4.70
N LEU A 15 -20.60 -0.22 5.07
CA LEU A 15 -20.04 0.06 6.39
C LEU A 15 -19.57 1.51 6.52
N SER A 16 -19.04 2.11 5.45
CA SER A 16 -18.56 3.50 5.48
C SER A 16 -18.57 4.13 4.09
N ARG A 17 -18.78 5.44 4.06
CA ARG A 17 -18.71 6.26 2.84
C ARG A 17 -17.29 6.58 2.40
N ASN A 18 -16.28 6.35 3.25
CA ASN A 18 -14.89 6.67 2.97
C ASN A 18 -13.98 5.50 3.39
N ILE A 19 -13.76 4.58 2.45
CA ILE A 19 -12.89 3.41 2.64
C ILE A 19 -11.76 3.49 1.62
N THR A 20 -10.54 3.27 2.09
CA THR A 20 -9.37 3.05 1.23
C THR A 20 -8.92 1.61 1.39
N ILE A 21 -8.91 0.84 0.30
CA ILE A 21 -8.28 -0.48 0.25
C ILE A 21 -6.84 -0.27 -0.20
N ARG A 22 -5.89 -0.64 0.65
CA ARG A 22 -4.45 -0.59 0.38
C ARG A 22 -4.00 -2.02 0.05
N LEU A 23 -3.51 -2.23 -1.18
CA LEU A 23 -2.97 -3.51 -1.64
C LEU A 23 -1.47 -3.33 -1.77
N LEU A 24 -0.72 -4.07 -0.97
CA LEU A 24 0.73 -3.91 -0.91
C LEU A 24 1.42 -4.94 -1.80
N TYR A 25 2.51 -4.50 -2.43
CA TYR A 25 3.47 -5.32 -3.15
C TYR A 25 2.82 -6.18 -4.25
N THR A 26 1.90 -5.55 -4.98
CA THR A 26 1.26 -6.17 -6.14
C THR A 26 2.17 -6.02 -7.34
N ASN A 27 2.27 -7.05 -8.19
CA ASN A 27 2.89 -6.84 -9.49
C ASN A 27 2.13 -5.75 -10.29
N PRO A 28 2.78 -5.09 -11.26
CA PRO A 28 2.19 -3.95 -11.97
C PRO A 28 0.86 -4.26 -12.68
N VAL A 29 0.71 -5.49 -13.19
CA VAL A 29 -0.48 -5.93 -13.93
C VAL A 29 -1.66 -6.08 -12.98
N ASP A 30 -1.48 -6.79 -11.87
CA ASP A 30 -2.52 -6.98 -10.86
C ASP A 30 -2.89 -5.67 -10.18
N GLY A 31 -1.90 -4.83 -9.85
CA GLY A 31 -2.12 -3.51 -9.28
C GLY A 31 -3.00 -2.65 -10.19
N ARG A 32 -2.69 -2.62 -11.49
CA ARG A 32 -3.52 -1.95 -12.49
C ARG A 32 -4.93 -2.53 -12.55
N SER A 33 -5.09 -3.85 -12.65
CA SER A 33 -6.41 -4.48 -12.72
C SER A 33 -7.25 -4.24 -11.47
N TRP A 34 -6.66 -4.20 -10.27
CA TRP A 34 -7.36 -3.74 -9.07
C TRP A 34 -7.87 -2.31 -9.19
N GLN A 35 -7.04 -1.40 -9.71
CA GLN A 35 -7.44 -0.02 -9.92
C GLN A 35 -8.51 0.14 -11.00
N THR A 36 -8.50 -0.65 -12.08
CA THR A 36 -9.33 -0.39 -13.27
C THR A 36 -10.50 -1.35 -13.47
N GLU A 37 -10.44 -2.56 -12.93
CA GLU A 37 -11.41 -3.62 -13.26
C GLU A 37 -12.33 -4.02 -12.11
N VAL A 38 -11.94 -3.74 -10.85
CA VAL A 38 -12.78 -4.02 -9.68
C VAL A 38 -13.93 -3.01 -9.58
N PRO A 39 -15.20 -3.44 -9.72
CA PRO A 39 -16.35 -2.55 -9.67
C PRO A 39 -16.48 -1.92 -8.29
N ARG A 40 -16.53 -0.58 -8.23
CA ARG A 40 -16.67 0.19 -6.99
C ARG A 40 -17.25 1.57 -7.26
N ARG A 41 -17.85 2.16 -6.24
CA ARG A 41 -18.42 3.51 -6.28
C ARG A 41 -17.67 4.49 -5.39
N ARG A 42 -17.39 4.11 -4.14
CA ARG A 42 -16.89 5.04 -3.10
C ARG A 42 -15.57 4.61 -2.47
N ILE A 43 -15.06 3.45 -2.88
CA ILE A 43 -13.80 2.91 -2.36
C ILE A 43 -12.63 3.46 -3.17
N LYS A 44 -11.67 4.05 -2.46
CA LYS A 44 -10.36 4.36 -3.01
C LYS A 44 -9.52 3.09 -3.00
N ILE A 45 -8.89 2.78 -4.11
CA ILE A 45 -7.92 1.68 -4.19
C ILE A 45 -6.55 2.31 -4.34
N TRP A 46 -5.63 1.89 -3.48
CA TRP A 46 -4.24 2.27 -3.55
C TRP A 46 -3.41 0.99 -3.61
N THR A 47 -2.55 0.89 -4.61
CA THR A 47 -1.68 -0.27 -4.81
C THR A 47 -0.24 0.18 -4.68
N GLN A 48 0.56 -0.57 -3.91
CA GLN A 48 2.01 -0.42 -3.89
C GLN A 48 2.62 -1.46 -4.81
N ASP A 49 3.54 -1.02 -5.68
CA ASP A 49 4.27 -1.92 -6.56
C ASP A 49 5.19 -2.84 -5.74
N SER A 50 5.34 -4.09 -6.18
CA SER A 50 6.33 -5.03 -5.63
C SER A 50 7.74 -4.51 -5.78
N ASP A 51 8.04 -3.80 -6.86
CA ASP A 51 9.39 -3.32 -7.18
C ASP A 51 9.91 -2.33 -6.13
N VAL A 52 9.00 -1.68 -5.37
CA VAL A 52 9.44 -0.80 -4.27
C VAL A 52 10.24 -1.59 -3.23
N MET A 53 9.87 -2.85 -2.98
CA MET A 53 10.57 -3.73 -2.04
C MET A 53 11.93 -4.17 -2.53
N GLU A 54 12.33 -3.81 -3.74
CA GLU A 54 13.68 -4.04 -4.24
C GLU A 54 14.61 -2.85 -3.97
N THR A 55 14.07 -1.70 -3.53
CA THR A 55 14.84 -0.46 -3.38
C THR A 55 15.33 -0.17 -1.96
N TRP A 56 14.84 -0.88 -0.94
CA TRP A 56 15.20 -0.59 0.45
C TRP A 56 16.70 -0.76 0.75
N ASN A 57 17.40 -1.59 -0.02
CA ASN A 57 18.82 -1.89 0.14
C ASN A 57 19.72 -1.10 -0.82
N ASP A 58 19.17 -0.11 -1.53
CA ASP A 58 19.97 0.83 -2.32
C ASP A 58 21.01 1.50 -1.40
N PRO A 59 22.30 1.59 -1.79
CA PRO A 59 23.33 2.27 -1.01
C PRO A 59 23.00 3.73 -0.63
N ASP A 60 22.13 4.40 -1.38
CA ASP A 60 21.66 5.75 -1.07
C ASP A 60 20.51 5.78 -0.03
N ILE A 61 19.91 4.62 0.28
CA ILE A 61 18.82 4.43 1.23
C ILE A 61 19.33 3.74 2.50
N TYR A 62 19.98 2.57 2.36
CA TYR A 62 20.54 1.79 3.47
C TYR A 62 22.07 1.86 3.48
N LEU A 63 22.61 2.47 4.54
CA LEU A 63 24.04 2.72 4.68
C LEU A 63 24.72 1.56 5.42
N GLU A 64 25.24 0.55 4.71
CA GLU A 64 25.76 -0.70 5.32
C GLU A 64 26.78 -0.47 6.46
N ASP A 65 27.63 0.55 6.37
CA ASP A 65 28.67 0.88 7.34
C ASP A 65 28.21 1.75 8.52
N ARG A 66 26.90 1.99 8.67
CA ARG A 66 26.34 2.91 9.68
C ARG A 66 25.43 2.19 10.67
N SER A 67 25.41 2.70 11.91
CA SER A 67 24.49 2.19 12.92
C SER A 67 23.03 2.51 12.55
N LEU A 68 22.07 1.76 13.10
CA LEU A 68 20.64 1.98 12.86
C LEU A 68 20.19 3.42 13.17
N GLN A 69 20.79 4.08 14.17
CA GLN A 69 20.45 5.47 14.51
C GLN A 69 20.84 6.47 13.41
N GLN A 70 21.76 6.09 12.53
CA GLN A 70 22.26 6.93 11.43
C GLN A 70 21.58 6.59 10.09
N GLN A 71 20.57 5.71 10.10
CA GLN A 71 19.83 5.25 8.91
C GLN A 71 18.61 6.14 8.61
N GLU A 72 18.77 7.47 8.60
CA GLU A 72 17.64 8.41 8.47
C GLU A 72 16.80 8.14 7.22
N ARG A 73 17.45 7.94 6.07
CA ARG A 73 16.78 7.67 4.78
C ARG A 73 16.05 6.32 4.76
N TRP A 74 16.66 5.27 5.32
CA TRP A 74 16.00 3.97 5.41
C TRP A 74 14.80 3.99 6.37
N ILE A 75 14.88 4.76 7.47
CA ILE A 75 13.76 4.98 8.39
C ILE A 75 12.62 5.71 7.69
N GLU A 76 12.93 6.77 6.93
CA GLU A 76 11.95 7.50 6.11
C GLU A 76 11.31 6.59 5.06
N TRP A 77 12.13 5.85 4.30
CA TRP A 77 11.66 4.87 3.32
C TRP A 77 10.72 3.84 3.95
N THR A 78 11.06 3.34 5.14
CA THR A 78 10.22 2.39 5.89
C THR A 78 8.90 3.06 6.30
N ALA A 79 8.94 4.31 6.76
CA ALA A 79 7.74 5.05 7.17
C ALA A 79 6.76 5.29 6.01
N GLU A 80 7.27 5.50 4.79
CA GLU A 80 6.47 5.79 3.61
C GLU A 80 5.91 4.52 2.94
N ASN A 81 6.74 3.48 2.84
CA ASN A 81 6.44 2.31 2.03
C ASN A 81 5.88 1.14 2.85
N VAL A 82 6.41 0.92 4.05
CA VAL A 82 6.08 -0.25 4.89
C VAL A 82 5.14 0.11 6.04
N ASN A 83 5.32 1.28 6.65
CA ASN A 83 4.64 1.59 7.90
C ASN A 83 3.14 1.82 7.70
N TYR A 84 2.36 1.10 8.50
CA TYR A 84 0.91 1.19 8.50
C TYR A 84 0.49 2.27 9.49
N ASN A 85 0.40 3.51 9.03
CA ASN A 85 -0.17 4.59 9.83
C ASN A 85 -1.68 4.39 9.98
N VAL A 86 -2.09 3.56 10.94
CA VAL A 86 -3.48 3.52 11.41
C VAL A 86 -3.70 4.83 12.15
N ARG A 87 -4.20 5.87 11.45
CA ARG A 87 -4.81 7.02 12.12
C ARG A 87 -6.10 6.56 12.78
N ALA A 88 -5.97 5.84 13.90
CA ALA A 88 -7.08 5.52 14.76
C ALA A 88 -7.49 6.84 15.45
N ARG A 89 -8.47 7.54 14.88
CA ARG A 89 -9.25 8.45 15.71
C ARG A 89 -10.01 7.53 16.68
N ARG A 90 -9.69 7.60 17.97
CA ARG A 90 -10.51 6.96 19.01
C ARG A 90 -11.95 7.39 18.75
N VAL A 91 -12.81 6.40 18.57
CA VAL A 91 -14.25 6.61 18.70
C VAL A 91 -14.45 6.77 20.21
N ASP A 92 -14.88 7.96 20.64
CA ASP A 92 -15.36 8.15 22.01
C ASP A 92 -16.65 7.35 22.24
#